data_AF-A0A7R9UTL8-F1
#
_entry.id   AF-A0A7R9UTL8-F1
#
_cell.length_a   1.000
_cell.length_b   1.000
_cell.length_c   1.000
_cell.angle_alpha   90.00
_cell.angle_beta   90.00
_cell.angle_gamma   90.00
#
_symmetry.space_group_name_H-M   'P 1'
#
loop_
_entity.id
_entity.type
_entity.pdbx_description
1 polymer ?
#
loop_
_entity_poly.entity_id
_entity_poly.type
_entity_poly.pdbx_seq_one_letter_code
_entity_poly.pdbx_strand_id
1 'polypeptide(L)'
;RIAVGIVVIVVLIASWSHGLGAWVLLRTTLVRPPVRDDDPRQLLVVGTQSSGTTGMTDSLKQLGLEVEHENSNSAETLCRDGTVSWFHGIRFFPGRASDASLDALCRRAGSRTGFHPRMFRNARSCWAEWFGWGDCWAQTCREVLAENWGCAHAADSPCETPFARALLQVRHPLRVVESLGVKFCASADAPLNRDLAALLAGLWPADAARFGPPDAAPSTDAARAEPRSSGSRCLVALGWYWTLYHESLLAALKSGVLHGWYRIESTPSCEVAKRAGFDSTRTALFAPAAARYARACAEGVP
;
A
#
# COMPACT_ATOMS: atom_id res chain seq x y z
N ARG A 1 -61.44 12.48 5.85
CA ARG A 1 -61.18 12.21 4.41
C ARG A 1 -60.12 13.15 3.83
N ILE A 2 -60.20 14.48 4.07
CA ILE A 2 -59.19 15.46 3.59
C ILE A 2 -57.78 15.18 4.14
N ALA A 3 -57.64 14.88 5.44
CA ALA A 3 -56.34 14.59 6.05
C ALA A 3 -55.62 13.36 5.45
N VAL A 4 -56.38 12.32 5.09
CA VAL A 4 -55.81 11.11 4.46
C VAL A 4 -55.30 11.42 3.05
N GLY A 5 -56.01 12.27 2.29
CA GLY A 5 -55.56 12.73 0.97
C GLY A 5 -54.25 13.50 1.03
N ILE A 6 -54.09 14.38 2.01
CA ILE A 6 -52.85 15.17 2.20
C ILE A 6 -51.67 14.26 2.53
N VAL A 7 -51.85 13.28 3.43
CA VAL A 7 -50.78 12.34 3.81
C VAL A 7 -50.33 11.51 2.60
N VAL A 8 -51.26 11.01 1.77
CA VAL A 8 -50.93 10.23 0.57
C VAL A 8 -50.15 11.08 -0.44
N ILE A 9 -50.56 12.33 -0.67
CA ILE A 9 -49.87 13.24 -1.59
C ILE A 9 -48.44 13.53 -1.10
N VAL A 10 -48.25 13.79 0.19
CA VAL A 10 -46.92 14.05 0.76
C VAL A 10 -46.01 12.83 0.61
N VAL A 11 -46.51 11.62 0.86
CA VAL A 11 -45.74 10.37 0.70
C VAL A 11 -45.35 10.13 -0.74
N LEU A 12 -46.26 10.36 -1.70
CA LEU A 12 -45.97 10.20 -3.12
C LEU A 12 -44.94 11.22 -3.63
N ILE A 13 -45.06 12.49 -3.22
CA ILE A 13 -44.09 13.53 -3.57
C ILE A 13 -42.72 13.23 -2.95
N ALA A 14 -42.67 12.82 -1.68
CA ALA A 14 -41.42 12.47 -1.01
C ALA A 14 -40.73 11.25 -1.65
N SER A 15 -41.51 10.24 -2.02
CA SER A 15 -40.99 9.04 -2.70
C SER A 15 -40.50 9.37 -4.10
N TRP A 16 -41.22 10.22 -4.83
CA TRP A 16 -40.83 10.67 -6.16
C TRP A 16 -39.59 11.57 -6.12
N SER A 17 -39.48 12.48 -5.14
CA SER A 17 -38.29 13.33 -4.99
C SER A 17 -37.05 12.56 -4.57
N HIS A 18 -37.18 11.52 -3.73
CA HIS A 18 -36.08 10.59 -3.44
C HIS A 18 -35.68 9.76 -4.66
N GLY A 19 -36.67 9.23 -5.39
CA GLY A 19 -36.43 8.48 -6.63
C GLY A 19 -35.78 9.33 -7.72
N LEU A 20 -36.25 10.56 -7.91
CA LEU A 20 -35.68 11.53 -8.84
C LEU A 20 -34.29 11.97 -8.40
N GLY A 21 -34.07 12.23 -7.10
CA GLY A 21 -32.75 12.56 -6.55
C GLY A 21 -31.74 11.44 -6.78
N ALA A 22 -32.11 10.19 -6.47
CA ALA A 22 -31.28 9.02 -6.74
C ALA A 22 -31.04 8.83 -8.24
N TRP A 23 -32.07 8.99 -9.08
CA TRP A 23 -31.95 8.85 -10.53
C TRP A 23 -31.09 9.94 -11.17
N VAL A 24 -31.21 11.19 -10.70
CA VAL A 24 -30.35 12.31 -11.10
C VAL A 24 -28.92 12.03 -10.65
N LEU A 25 -28.68 11.60 -9.41
CA LEU A 25 -27.34 11.23 -8.93
C LEU A 25 -26.71 10.09 -9.75
N LEU A 26 -27.50 9.10 -10.15
CA LEU A 26 -27.08 7.99 -11.01
C LEU A 26 -26.82 8.42 -12.46
N ARG A 27 -27.61 9.34 -13.01
CA ARG A 27 -27.44 9.84 -14.39
C ARG A 27 -26.40 10.95 -14.54
N THR A 28 -26.18 11.75 -13.51
CA THR A 28 -25.31 12.93 -13.57
C THR A 28 -23.82 12.58 -13.46
N THR A 29 -23.45 11.30 -13.37
CA THR A 29 -22.07 10.86 -13.10
C THR A 29 -21.47 11.42 -11.81
N LEU A 30 -22.28 12.06 -10.96
CA LEU A 30 -21.85 12.64 -9.68
C LEU A 30 -21.45 11.54 -8.71
N VAL A 31 -22.07 10.36 -8.79
CA VAL A 31 -21.69 9.17 -8.03
C VAL A 31 -21.11 8.14 -8.99
N ARG A 32 -19.81 7.86 -8.87
CA ARG A 32 -19.18 6.78 -9.63
C ARG A 32 -19.78 5.43 -9.24
N PRO A 33 -19.82 4.43 -10.13
CA PRO A 33 -20.27 3.09 -9.77
C PRO A 33 -19.36 2.49 -8.70
N PRO A 34 -19.90 1.67 -7.76
CA PRO A 34 -19.06 0.93 -6.82
C PRO A 34 -18.12 0.00 -7.59
N VAL A 35 -16.92 -0.19 -7.08
CA VAL A 35 -15.93 -1.14 -7.62
C VAL A 35 -15.76 -2.27 -6.63
N ARG A 36 -15.69 -3.49 -7.16
CA ARG A 36 -15.42 -4.71 -6.40
C ARG A 36 -13.92 -4.80 -6.11
N ASP A 37 -13.55 -5.60 -5.12
CA ASP A 37 -12.14 -5.80 -4.75
C ASP A 37 -11.32 -6.46 -5.87
N ASP A 38 -11.97 -7.25 -6.73
CA ASP A 38 -11.40 -7.93 -7.91
C ASP A 38 -11.42 -7.08 -9.20
N ASP A 39 -12.12 -5.93 -9.20
CA ASP A 39 -12.11 -5.05 -10.37
C ASP A 39 -10.70 -4.44 -10.56
N PRO A 40 -10.19 -4.32 -11.80
CA PRO A 40 -8.91 -3.68 -12.03
C PRO A 40 -8.94 -2.22 -11.60
N ARG A 41 -7.85 -1.75 -10.99
CA ARG A 41 -7.59 -0.35 -10.67
C ARG A 41 -6.64 0.24 -11.69
N GLN A 42 -6.65 1.56 -11.86
CA GLN A 42 -5.77 2.20 -12.84
C GLN A 42 -4.30 2.21 -12.36
N LEU A 43 -4.08 2.47 -11.06
CA LEU A 43 -2.76 2.81 -10.53
C LEU A 43 -2.38 2.03 -9.27
N LEU A 44 -1.21 1.42 -9.29
CA LEU A 44 -0.46 1.06 -8.08
C LEU A 44 0.86 1.83 -8.08
N VAL A 45 1.10 2.67 -7.07
CA VAL A 45 2.43 3.21 -6.82
C VAL A 45 3.07 2.40 -5.71
N VAL A 46 4.23 1.80 -5.99
CA VAL A 46 5.03 1.08 -5.01
C VAL A 46 6.20 1.94 -4.57
N GLY A 47 6.28 2.27 -3.29
CA GLY A 47 7.44 2.93 -2.68
C GLY A 47 8.12 2.02 -1.66
N THR A 48 9.25 2.46 -1.11
CA THR A 48 9.71 1.91 0.19
C THR A 48 8.97 2.60 1.31
N GLN A 49 8.91 1.96 2.47
CA GLN A 49 8.41 2.62 3.67
C GLN A 49 9.17 3.94 3.91
N SER A 50 8.47 4.98 4.36
CA SER A 50 9.03 6.31 4.58
C SER A 50 9.57 7.03 3.32
N SER A 51 9.22 6.56 2.12
CA SER A 51 9.59 7.21 0.86
C SER A 51 8.69 8.38 0.44
N GLY A 52 7.74 8.79 1.29
CA GLY A 52 6.78 9.87 0.99
C GLY A 52 5.49 9.40 0.32
N THR A 53 5.12 8.13 0.49
CA THR A 53 3.87 7.53 -0.03
C THR A 53 2.61 8.26 0.43
N THR A 54 2.55 8.73 1.67
CA THR A 54 1.43 9.53 2.19
C THR A 54 1.29 10.85 1.42
N GLY A 55 2.38 11.60 1.27
CA GLY A 55 2.36 12.87 0.53
C GLY A 55 1.96 12.68 -0.94
N MET A 56 2.45 11.63 -1.60
CA MET A 56 2.02 11.30 -2.96
C MET A 56 0.53 10.94 -3.02
N THR A 57 0.00 10.20 -2.03
CA THR A 57 -1.44 9.91 -1.95
C THR A 57 -2.25 11.20 -1.87
N ASP A 58 -1.86 12.11 -0.98
CA ASP A 58 -2.55 13.39 -0.78
C ASP A 58 -2.51 14.25 -2.05
N SER A 59 -1.37 14.31 -2.73
CA SER A 59 -1.24 15.02 -4.01
C SER A 59 -2.13 14.41 -5.11
N LEU A 60 -2.21 13.08 -5.22
CA LEU A 60 -3.11 12.44 -6.19
C LEU A 60 -4.59 12.69 -5.85
N LYS A 61 -4.94 12.72 -4.56
CA LYS A 61 -6.30 13.08 -4.10
C LYS A 61 -6.66 14.53 -4.48
N GLN A 62 -5.70 15.45 -4.44
CA GLN A 62 -5.92 16.85 -4.88
C GLN A 62 -6.24 16.96 -6.38
N LEU A 63 -5.84 15.98 -7.20
CA LEU A 63 -6.25 15.88 -8.60
C LEU A 63 -7.68 15.32 -8.79
N GLY A 64 -8.39 15.05 -7.70
CA GLY A 64 -9.72 14.43 -7.73
C GLY A 64 -9.68 12.92 -8.00
N LEU A 65 -8.53 12.27 -7.79
CA LEU A 65 -8.41 10.81 -7.89
C LEU A 65 -8.78 10.14 -6.56
N GLU A 66 -9.49 9.03 -6.66
CA GLU A 66 -9.89 8.17 -5.54
C GLU A 66 -8.80 7.11 -5.30
N VAL A 67 -7.66 7.58 -4.80
CA VAL A 67 -6.47 6.77 -4.46
C VAL A 67 -6.30 6.71 -2.95
N GLU A 68 -5.95 5.57 -2.39
CA GLU A 68 -5.69 5.43 -0.94
C GLU A 68 -4.24 5.10 -0.58
N HIS A 69 -3.86 5.44 0.66
CA HIS A 69 -2.53 5.15 1.20
C HIS A 69 -2.55 3.76 1.84
N GLU A 70 -1.66 2.88 1.38
CA GLU A 70 -1.53 1.48 1.81
C GLU A 70 -2.79 0.63 1.67
N ASN A 71 -3.83 1.05 0.95
CA ASN A 71 -5.08 0.31 0.89
C ASN A 71 -5.54 0.12 -0.56
N SER A 72 -5.87 -1.11 -0.96
CA SER A 72 -6.47 -1.47 -2.26
C SER A 72 -7.92 -1.96 -2.17
N ASN A 73 -8.42 -2.18 -0.95
CA ASN A 73 -9.79 -2.61 -0.67
C ASN A 73 -10.78 -1.44 -0.88
N SER A 74 -11.71 -1.63 -1.81
CA SER A 74 -12.72 -0.62 -2.17
C SER A 74 -14.06 -0.82 -1.47
N ALA A 75 -14.27 -1.93 -0.77
CA ALA A 75 -15.50 -2.20 -0.05
C ALA A 75 -15.74 -1.20 1.10
N GLU A 76 -14.67 -0.62 1.65
CA GLU A 76 -14.74 0.25 2.83
C GLU A 76 -14.06 1.61 2.64
N THR A 77 -13.39 1.83 1.50
CA THR A 77 -12.66 3.08 1.24
C THR A 77 -12.88 3.61 -0.17
N LEU A 78 -12.51 4.87 -0.39
CA LEU A 78 -12.54 5.50 -1.71
C LEU A 78 -11.26 5.16 -2.50
N CYS A 79 -10.93 3.86 -2.57
CA CYS A 79 -9.81 3.32 -3.34
C CYS A 79 -10.28 2.78 -4.70
N ARG A 80 -10.80 3.66 -5.56
CA ARG A 80 -11.36 3.26 -6.86
C ARG A 80 -10.40 3.42 -8.02
N ASP A 81 -9.50 4.39 -7.94
CA ASP A 81 -8.54 4.69 -8.99
C ASP A 81 -7.21 3.97 -8.76
N GLY A 82 -6.84 3.72 -7.50
CA GLY A 82 -5.58 3.07 -7.21
C GLY A 82 -5.12 3.16 -5.77
N THR A 83 -3.88 2.75 -5.53
CA THR A 83 -3.26 2.83 -4.21
C THR A 83 -1.81 3.28 -4.31
N VAL A 84 -1.33 3.97 -3.28
CA VAL A 84 0.11 4.21 -3.06
C VAL A 84 0.50 3.42 -1.84
N SER A 85 1.39 2.44 -1.99
CA SER A 85 1.70 1.52 -0.92
C SER A 85 3.13 1.03 -0.96
N TRP A 86 3.78 0.97 0.20
CA TRP A 86 5.01 0.20 0.29
C TRP A 86 4.72 -1.29 0.33
N PHE A 87 3.74 -1.75 1.09
CA PHE A 87 3.61 -3.18 1.31
C PHE A 87 3.09 -3.96 0.10
N HIS A 88 2.36 -3.33 -0.82
CA HIS A 88 1.99 -3.95 -2.10
C HIS A 88 3.20 -4.29 -2.99
N GLY A 89 4.41 -3.84 -2.64
CA GLY A 89 5.65 -4.23 -3.32
C GLY A 89 5.96 -5.73 -3.27
N ILE A 90 5.45 -6.46 -2.27
CA ILE A 90 5.63 -7.93 -2.18
C ILE A 90 5.10 -8.67 -3.42
N ARG A 91 4.13 -8.05 -4.13
CA ARG A 91 3.56 -8.60 -5.37
C ARG A 91 4.59 -8.76 -6.48
N PHE A 92 5.68 -8.00 -6.39
CA PHE A 92 6.76 -7.98 -7.37
C PHE A 92 8.01 -8.73 -6.88
N PHE A 93 7.95 -9.38 -5.71
CA PHE A 93 9.07 -10.18 -5.22
C PHE A 93 9.17 -11.50 -5.99
N PRO A 94 10.38 -12.07 -6.13
CA PRO A 94 10.54 -13.35 -6.81
C PRO A 94 9.94 -14.50 -6.00
N GLY A 95 9.44 -15.51 -6.71
CA GLY A 95 8.98 -16.78 -6.13
C GLY A 95 7.76 -16.63 -5.23
N ARG A 96 7.68 -17.47 -4.19
CA ARG A 96 6.62 -17.47 -3.17
C ARG A 96 7.24 -17.35 -1.78
N ALA A 97 6.49 -16.80 -0.84
CA ALA A 97 6.89 -16.80 0.56
C ALA A 97 7.01 -18.25 1.09
N SER A 98 8.04 -18.51 1.88
CA SER A 98 8.11 -19.73 2.69
C SER A 98 7.21 -19.62 3.91
N ASP A 99 6.77 -20.75 4.49
CA ASP A 99 6.02 -20.74 5.75
C ASP A 99 6.78 -19.99 6.85
N ALA A 100 8.10 -20.19 6.96
CA ALA A 100 8.94 -19.48 7.93
C ALA A 100 8.91 -17.94 7.73
N SER A 101 8.90 -17.48 6.48
CA SER A 101 8.76 -16.05 6.13
C SER A 101 7.40 -15.51 6.56
N LEU A 102 6.33 -16.26 6.27
CA LEU A 102 4.96 -15.91 6.65
C LEU A 102 4.81 -15.87 8.17
N ASP A 103 5.36 -16.85 8.89
CA ASP A 103 5.41 -16.89 10.35
C ASP A 103 6.07 -15.65 10.94
N ALA A 104 7.24 -15.28 10.39
CA ALA A 104 7.98 -14.11 10.86
C ALA A 104 7.18 -12.81 10.65
N LEU A 105 6.57 -12.62 9.47
CA LEU A 105 5.78 -11.42 9.18
C LEU A 105 4.47 -11.38 9.97
N CYS A 106 3.78 -12.50 10.11
CA CYS A 106 2.43 -12.55 10.62
C CYS A 106 2.33 -12.79 12.13
N ARG A 107 3.39 -13.27 12.79
CA ARG A 107 3.38 -13.47 14.26
C ARG A 107 4.39 -12.58 14.99
N ARG A 108 5.51 -12.23 14.34
CA ARG A 108 6.60 -11.50 15.01
C ARG A 108 6.63 -10.02 14.66
N ALA A 109 6.31 -9.69 13.41
CA ALA A 109 6.12 -8.32 12.98
C ALA A 109 4.78 -7.85 13.54
N GLY A 110 4.83 -6.99 14.57
CA GLY A 110 3.62 -6.48 15.18
C GLY A 110 2.89 -5.50 14.27
N SER A 111 1.82 -4.90 14.80
CA SER A 111 1.04 -3.84 14.14
C SER A 111 1.86 -2.58 13.80
N ARG A 112 3.10 -2.45 14.33
CA ARG A 112 3.97 -1.29 14.17
C ARG A 112 4.77 -1.28 12.87
N THR A 113 4.78 -2.40 12.14
CA THR A 113 5.40 -2.46 10.81
C THR A 113 4.72 -1.55 9.80
N GLY A 114 3.48 -1.12 10.06
CA GLY A 114 2.68 -0.36 9.10
C GLY A 114 2.14 -1.23 7.98
N PHE A 115 2.04 -2.54 8.19
CA PHE A 115 1.28 -3.49 7.38
C PHE A 115 0.03 -3.93 8.15
N HIS A 116 -1.07 -4.15 7.44
CA HIS A 116 -2.28 -4.76 7.96
C HIS A 116 -2.99 -5.58 6.86
N PRO A 117 -3.56 -6.77 7.12
CA PRO A 117 -4.21 -7.57 6.07
C PRO A 117 -5.37 -6.84 5.35
N ARG A 118 -6.06 -5.94 6.07
CA ARG A 118 -7.13 -5.08 5.51
C ARG A 118 -6.70 -4.16 4.37
N MET A 119 -5.39 -3.98 4.20
CA MET A 119 -4.80 -3.25 3.08
C MET A 119 -5.09 -3.90 1.73
N PHE A 120 -5.37 -5.21 1.70
CA PHE A 120 -5.58 -6.00 0.49
C PHE A 120 -7.05 -6.35 0.28
N ARG A 121 -7.76 -6.71 1.35
CA ARG A 121 -9.14 -7.18 1.28
C ARG A 121 -9.95 -6.89 2.53
N ASN A 122 -11.27 -7.03 2.44
CA ASN A 122 -12.11 -6.94 3.62
C ASN A 122 -11.94 -8.19 4.50
N ALA A 123 -11.58 -7.99 5.78
CA ALA A 123 -11.37 -9.06 6.75
C ALA A 123 -12.42 -9.01 7.88
N ARG A 124 -13.71 -9.07 7.53
CA ARG A 124 -14.83 -9.00 8.48
C ARG A 124 -14.79 -10.10 9.54
N SER A 125 -14.17 -11.25 9.25
CA SER A 125 -14.07 -12.39 10.16
C SER A 125 -13.30 -12.08 11.45
N CYS A 126 -12.33 -11.16 11.42
CA CYS A 126 -11.51 -10.81 12.60
C CYS A 126 -11.99 -9.57 13.35
N TRP A 127 -13.24 -9.13 13.13
CA TRP A 127 -13.82 -7.93 13.75
C TRP A 127 -13.79 -7.93 15.29
N ALA A 128 -13.91 -9.10 15.92
CA ALA A 128 -13.89 -9.25 17.39
C ALA A 128 -12.52 -8.88 18.01
N GLU A 129 -11.44 -8.91 17.23
CA GLU A 129 -10.07 -8.59 17.67
C GLU A 129 -9.65 -7.17 17.27
N TRP A 130 -10.59 -6.23 17.20
CA TRP A 130 -10.36 -4.88 16.66
C TRP A 130 -9.20 -4.10 17.31
N PHE A 131 -8.81 -4.46 18.54
CA PHE A 131 -7.79 -3.76 19.32
C PHE A 131 -6.42 -4.46 19.36
N GLY A 132 -6.24 -5.62 18.73
CA GLY A 132 -5.01 -6.40 18.89
C GLY A 132 -4.67 -7.30 17.71
N TRP A 133 -3.38 -7.58 17.57
CA TRP A 133 -2.87 -8.55 16.59
C TRP A 133 -2.91 -9.96 17.20
N GLY A 134 -4.08 -10.61 17.14
CA GLY A 134 -4.30 -11.97 17.65
C GLY A 134 -4.13 -13.06 16.60
N ASP A 135 -4.55 -14.27 16.94
CA ASP A 135 -4.42 -15.45 16.08
C ASP A 135 -5.25 -15.32 14.79
N CYS A 136 -6.43 -14.68 14.86
CA CYS A 136 -7.25 -14.43 13.68
C CYS A 136 -6.52 -13.54 12.66
N TRP A 137 -5.92 -12.44 13.15
CA TRP A 137 -5.15 -11.54 12.28
C TRP A 137 -3.86 -12.17 11.77
N ALA A 138 -3.17 -12.96 12.59
CA ALA A 138 -2.00 -13.69 12.15
C ALA A 138 -2.33 -14.69 11.04
N GLN A 139 -3.46 -15.40 11.14
CA GLN A 139 -3.91 -16.31 10.09
C GLN A 139 -4.32 -15.56 8.81
N THR A 140 -5.13 -14.51 8.94
CA THR A 140 -5.53 -13.66 7.81
C THR A 140 -4.32 -13.05 7.10
N CYS A 141 -3.31 -12.64 7.87
CA CYS A 141 -2.04 -12.18 7.33
C CYS A 141 -1.39 -13.25 6.45
N ARG A 142 -1.26 -14.50 6.93
CA ARG A 142 -0.61 -15.58 6.16
C ARG A 142 -1.30 -15.79 4.83
N GLU A 143 -2.62 -15.85 4.83
CA GLU A 143 -3.42 -16.05 3.63
C GLU A 143 -3.20 -14.91 2.64
N VAL A 144 -3.36 -13.65 3.08
CA VAL A 144 -3.16 -12.46 2.24
C VAL A 144 -1.74 -12.44 1.66
N LEU A 145 -0.73 -12.70 2.48
CA LEU A 145 0.67 -12.72 2.03
C LEU A 145 0.93 -13.86 1.06
N ALA A 146 0.44 -15.07 1.32
CA ALA A 146 0.63 -16.22 0.45
C ALA A 146 0.01 -15.99 -0.94
N GLU A 147 -1.15 -15.35 -1.00
CA GLU A 147 -1.84 -15.01 -2.25
C GLU A 147 -1.18 -13.85 -3.00
N ASN A 148 -0.66 -12.86 -2.27
CA ASN A 148 -0.12 -11.65 -2.89
C ASN A 148 1.40 -11.69 -3.11
N TRP A 149 2.13 -12.66 -2.58
CA TRP A 149 3.58 -12.72 -2.78
C TRP A 149 3.93 -13.12 -4.20
N GLY A 150 4.65 -12.25 -4.91
CA GLY A 150 5.11 -12.51 -6.28
C GLY A 150 4.00 -12.70 -7.30
N CYS A 151 2.74 -12.44 -6.95
CA CYS A 151 1.58 -12.68 -7.83
C CYS A 151 1.63 -11.88 -9.13
N ALA A 152 2.36 -10.75 -9.19
CA ALA A 152 2.48 -9.96 -10.41
C ALA A 152 3.32 -10.68 -11.49
N HIS A 153 4.13 -11.67 -11.10
CA HIS A 153 4.91 -12.50 -12.02
C HIS A 153 4.14 -13.73 -12.53
N ALA A 154 3.04 -14.10 -11.85
CA ALA A 154 2.33 -15.34 -12.14
C ALA A 154 1.28 -15.13 -13.22
N ALA A 155 1.48 -15.73 -14.40
CA ALA A 155 0.49 -15.70 -15.48
C ALA A 155 -0.84 -16.36 -15.08
N ASP A 156 -0.78 -17.45 -14.30
CA ASP A 156 -1.94 -18.28 -13.95
C ASP A 156 -2.56 -17.96 -12.58
N SER A 157 -1.98 -17.01 -11.84
CA SER A 157 -2.42 -16.64 -10.49
C SER A 157 -2.37 -15.12 -10.32
N PRO A 158 -3.30 -14.39 -10.95
CA PRO A 158 -3.32 -12.93 -10.86
C PRO A 158 -3.52 -12.49 -9.42
N CYS A 159 -2.91 -11.38 -9.04
CA CYS A 159 -3.13 -10.75 -7.75
C CYS A 159 -4.61 -10.45 -7.53
N GLU A 160 -5.09 -10.58 -6.30
CA GLU A 160 -6.50 -10.37 -5.90
C GLU A 160 -7.08 -9.08 -6.48
N THR A 161 -6.40 -7.95 -6.31
CA THR A 161 -6.74 -6.68 -6.97
C THR A 161 -5.77 -6.39 -8.11
N PRO A 162 -6.17 -6.51 -9.38
CA PRO A 162 -5.31 -6.19 -10.50
C PRO A 162 -5.11 -4.67 -10.67
N PHE A 163 -3.95 -4.28 -11.18
CA PHE A 163 -3.61 -2.89 -11.48
C PHE A 163 -3.19 -2.74 -12.94
N ALA A 164 -3.83 -1.84 -13.68
CA ALA A 164 -3.53 -1.58 -15.08
C ALA A 164 -2.12 -1.00 -15.26
N ARG A 165 -1.67 -0.15 -14.32
CA ARG A 165 -0.31 0.38 -14.26
C ARG A 165 0.23 0.28 -12.85
N ALA A 166 1.47 -0.18 -12.75
CA ALA A 166 2.23 -0.21 -11.51
C ALA A 166 3.54 0.58 -11.69
N LEU A 167 3.77 1.59 -10.84
CA LEU A 167 4.90 2.50 -10.92
C LEU A 167 5.78 2.37 -9.66
N LEU A 168 7.08 2.36 -9.84
CA LEU A 168 8.05 2.44 -8.75
C LEU A 168 8.31 3.90 -8.36
N GLN A 169 7.99 4.26 -7.12
CA GLN A 169 8.39 5.52 -6.51
C GLN A 169 9.78 5.39 -5.93
N VAL A 170 10.71 6.22 -6.41
CA VAL A 170 12.08 6.31 -5.91
C VAL A 170 12.26 7.64 -5.17
N ARG A 171 12.97 7.60 -4.03
CA ARG A 171 13.37 8.77 -3.25
C ARG A 171 14.87 8.72 -3.01
N HIS A 172 15.51 9.86 -2.75
CA HIS A 172 16.91 9.90 -2.36
C HIS A 172 17.22 8.90 -1.22
N PRO A 173 18.15 7.95 -1.39
CA PRO A 173 18.36 6.85 -0.45
C PRO A 173 18.62 7.32 0.98
N LEU A 174 19.48 8.34 1.15
CA LEU A 174 19.78 8.89 2.48
C LEU A 174 18.56 9.49 3.18
N ARG A 175 17.59 10.05 2.44
CA ARG A 175 16.34 10.59 3.02
C ARG A 175 15.42 9.48 3.49
N VAL A 176 15.42 8.35 2.79
CA VAL A 176 14.66 7.17 3.19
C VAL A 176 15.28 6.56 4.44
N VAL A 177 16.59 6.35 4.45
CA VAL A 177 17.31 5.80 5.61
C VAL A 177 17.18 6.72 6.84
N GLU A 178 17.29 8.03 6.67
CA GLU A 178 17.06 9.03 7.73
C GLU A 178 15.67 8.87 8.34
N SER A 179 14.62 8.81 7.51
CA SER A 179 13.24 8.70 7.97
C SER A 179 12.93 7.33 8.60
N LEU A 180 13.49 6.25 8.07
CA LEU A 180 13.41 4.92 8.69
C LEU A 180 14.19 4.87 10.00
N GLY A 181 15.31 5.59 10.10
CA GLY A 181 16.12 5.73 11.30
C GLY A 181 15.31 6.32 12.44
N VAL A 182 14.58 7.42 12.19
CA VAL A 182 13.65 8.01 13.18
C VAL A 182 12.55 7.03 13.59
N LYS A 183 12.07 6.19 12.65
CA LYS A 183 10.99 5.23 12.90
C LYS A 183 11.44 4.02 13.73
N PHE A 184 12.60 3.45 13.42
CA PHE A 184 13.03 2.16 13.95
C PHE A 184 14.19 2.26 14.92
N CYS A 185 15.09 3.23 14.79
CA CYS A 185 16.29 3.31 15.61
C CYS A 185 16.08 4.28 16.77
N ALA A 186 16.16 3.79 18.02
CA ALA A 186 16.09 4.65 19.21
C ALA A 186 17.30 5.59 19.33
N SER A 187 18.46 5.14 18.85
CA SER A 187 19.69 5.89 18.66
C SER A 187 20.52 5.22 17.54
N ALA A 188 21.60 5.84 17.10
CA ALA A 188 22.49 5.21 16.11
C ALA A 188 22.96 3.83 16.61
N ASP A 189 23.47 3.74 17.83
CA ASP A 189 24.04 2.51 18.37
C ASP A 189 23.03 1.56 19.03
N ALA A 190 21.73 1.88 18.92
CA ALA A 190 20.68 1.06 19.49
C ALA A 190 20.66 -0.36 18.87
N PRO A 191 20.24 -1.38 19.65
CA PRO A 191 19.95 -2.69 19.09
C PRO A 191 18.89 -2.59 17.99
N LEU A 192 18.87 -3.60 17.11
CA LEU A 192 17.90 -3.66 16.03
C LEU A 192 16.49 -3.69 16.62
N ASN A 193 15.63 -2.80 16.18
CA ASN A 193 14.23 -2.80 16.58
C ASN A 193 13.57 -4.13 16.19
N ARG A 194 12.79 -4.69 17.11
CA ARG A 194 12.14 -5.99 16.96
C ARG A 194 11.28 -6.10 15.69
N ASP A 195 10.53 -5.04 15.36
CA ASP A 195 9.67 -5.02 14.17
C ASP A 195 10.51 -5.01 12.87
N LEU A 196 11.60 -4.24 12.85
CA LEU A 196 12.54 -4.23 11.72
C LEU A 196 13.26 -5.58 11.57
N ALA A 197 13.67 -6.19 12.68
CA ALA A 197 14.25 -7.53 12.67
C ALA A 197 13.27 -8.58 12.13
N ALA A 198 12.00 -8.52 12.54
CA ALA A 198 10.95 -9.40 12.04
C ALA A 198 10.68 -9.18 10.54
N LEU A 199 10.66 -7.92 10.08
CA LEU A 199 10.54 -7.59 8.66
C LEU A 199 11.70 -8.18 7.84
N LEU A 200 12.95 -7.99 8.28
CA LEU A 200 14.11 -8.56 7.61
C LEU A 200 14.07 -10.09 7.60
N ALA A 201 13.76 -10.72 8.73
CA ALA A 201 13.64 -12.18 8.83
C ALA A 201 12.52 -12.75 7.96
N GLY A 202 11.43 -12.01 7.81
CA GLY A 202 10.31 -12.39 6.96
C GLY A 202 10.59 -12.22 5.47
N LEU A 203 11.07 -11.04 5.08
CA LEU A 203 11.28 -10.68 3.68
C LEU A 203 12.55 -11.31 3.09
N TRP A 204 13.64 -11.39 3.87
CA TRP A 204 14.94 -11.90 3.45
C TRP A 204 15.62 -12.71 4.57
N PRO A 205 15.13 -13.93 4.88
CA PRO A 205 15.62 -14.73 6.00
C PRO A 205 17.13 -15.02 5.95
N ALA A 206 17.69 -15.22 4.74
CA ALA A 206 19.12 -15.44 4.54
C ALA A 206 19.97 -14.23 4.95
N ASP A 207 19.47 -13.02 4.71
CA ASP A 207 20.16 -11.77 5.05
C ASP A 207 19.97 -11.37 6.51
N ALA A 208 18.81 -11.71 7.10
CA ALA A 208 18.51 -11.40 8.50
C ALA A 208 19.51 -12.03 9.48
N ALA A 209 20.04 -13.22 9.16
CA ALA A 209 21.04 -13.90 9.97
C ALA A 209 22.33 -13.07 10.19
N ARG A 210 22.62 -12.11 9.29
CA ARG A 210 23.79 -11.23 9.40
C ARG A 210 23.70 -10.25 10.57
N PHE A 211 22.50 -9.95 11.04
CA PHE A 211 22.26 -8.97 12.10
C PHE A 211 22.08 -9.60 13.49
N GLY A 212 22.13 -10.94 13.58
CA GLY A 212 21.90 -11.69 14.81
C GLY A 212 20.43 -11.73 15.23
N PRO A 213 20.08 -12.50 16.28
CA PRO A 213 18.70 -12.55 16.75
C PRO A 213 18.31 -11.22 17.43
N PRO A 214 17.05 -10.77 17.29
CA PRO A 214 16.58 -9.50 17.86
C PRO A 214 16.77 -9.38 19.37
N ASP A 215 16.83 -10.53 20.07
CA ASP A 215 16.91 -10.61 21.52
C ASP A 215 18.29 -11.05 22.04
N ALA A 216 19.32 -11.15 21.18
CA ALA A 216 20.68 -11.40 21.66
C ALA A 216 21.16 -10.19 22.46
N ALA A 217 21.09 -10.30 23.79
CA ALA A 217 21.88 -9.47 24.68
C ALA A 217 23.34 -9.52 24.21
N PRO A 218 24.09 -8.40 24.24
CA PRO A 218 25.51 -8.43 23.96
C PRO A 218 26.17 -9.38 24.96
N SER A 219 26.57 -10.57 24.50
CA SER A 219 27.26 -11.54 25.36
C SER A 219 28.55 -10.91 25.84
N THR A 220 28.84 -11.02 27.14
CA THR A 220 30.05 -10.48 27.78
C THR A 220 31.35 -10.99 27.15
N ASP A 221 31.32 -12.16 26.50
CA ASP A 221 32.48 -12.73 25.79
C ASP A 221 32.73 -12.11 24.41
N ALA A 222 31.76 -11.38 23.85
CA ALA A 222 31.92 -10.64 22.58
C ALA A 222 32.71 -9.33 22.73
N ALA A 223 33.11 -8.96 23.95
CA ALA A 223 33.98 -7.81 24.21
C ALA A 223 35.45 -8.04 23.80
N ARG A 224 35.84 -9.26 23.43
CA ARG A 224 37.23 -9.60 23.01
C ARG A 224 37.39 -9.96 21.54
N ALA A 225 36.30 -10.16 20.79
CA ALA A 225 36.39 -10.25 19.34
C ALA A 225 36.51 -8.83 18.78
N GLU A 226 37.43 -8.65 17.85
CA GLU A 226 37.82 -7.39 17.18
C GLU A 226 36.72 -6.33 17.10
N PRO A 227 37.06 -5.02 17.15
CA PRO A 227 36.12 -3.94 16.95
C PRO A 227 35.52 -4.07 15.55
N ARG A 228 34.45 -4.87 15.42
CA ARG A 228 33.50 -4.83 14.32
C ARG A 228 33.07 -3.39 14.32
N SER A 229 33.57 -2.65 13.33
CA SER A 229 33.35 -1.24 13.07
C SER A 229 32.06 -0.79 13.74
N SER A 230 32.18 0.14 14.68
CA SER A 230 31.10 0.80 15.43
C SER A 230 30.17 1.62 14.55
N GLY A 231 29.86 1.12 13.34
CA GLY A 231 28.72 1.53 12.56
C GLY A 231 27.47 0.97 13.22
N SER A 232 26.53 1.86 13.47
CA SER A 232 25.19 1.61 14.00
C SER A 232 24.54 0.37 13.38
N ARG A 233 24.43 -0.73 14.14
CA ARG A 233 23.78 -1.99 13.67
C ARG A 233 22.40 -1.74 13.09
N CYS A 234 21.65 -0.78 13.67
CA CYS A 234 20.33 -0.39 13.18
C CYS A 234 20.37 0.31 11.81
N LEU A 235 21.24 1.31 11.60
CA LEU A 235 21.31 2.00 10.29
C LEU A 235 21.88 1.09 9.20
N VAL A 236 22.82 0.21 9.52
CA VAL A 236 23.32 -0.79 8.56
C VAL A 236 22.20 -1.73 8.15
N ALA A 237 21.39 -2.22 9.10
CA ALA A 237 20.21 -3.04 8.81
C ALA A 237 19.16 -2.31 7.96
N LEU A 238 18.95 -1.02 8.21
CA LEU A 238 18.05 -0.18 7.40
C LEU A 238 18.56 0.05 5.97
N GLY A 239 19.87 0.29 5.81
CA GLY A 239 20.50 0.37 4.49
C GLY A 239 20.37 -0.93 3.72
N TRP A 240 20.52 -2.07 4.41
CA TRP A 240 20.33 -3.40 3.82
C TRP A 240 18.88 -3.65 3.42
N TYR A 241 17.92 -3.37 4.32
CA TYR A 241 16.48 -3.40 4.04
C TYR A 241 16.14 -2.59 2.78
N TRP A 242 16.61 -1.34 2.71
CA TRP A 242 16.36 -0.45 1.58
C TRP A 242 16.91 -1.03 0.27
N THR A 243 18.14 -1.57 0.32
CA THR A 243 18.83 -2.14 -0.85
C THR A 243 18.10 -3.35 -1.38
N LEU A 244 17.84 -4.36 -0.52
CA LEU A 244 17.16 -5.60 -0.92
C LEU A 244 15.75 -5.35 -1.45
N TYR A 245 15.03 -4.41 -0.83
CA TYR A 245 13.71 -3.99 -1.28
C TYR A 245 13.77 -3.39 -2.69
N HIS A 246 14.69 -2.45 -2.94
CA HIS A 246 14.84 -1.83 -4.26
C HIS A 246 15.38 -2.79 -5.30
N GLU A 247 16.31 -3.68 -4.97
CA GLU A 247 16.81 -4.70 -5.89
C GLU A 247 15.66 -5.56 -6.43
N SER A 248 14.75 -5.99 -5.54
CA SER A 248 13.57 -6.77 -5.92
C SER A 248 12.66 -6.00 -6.89
N LEU A 249 12.37 -4.72 -6.60
CA LEU A 249 11.52 -3.89 -7.47
C LEU A 249 12.21 -3.48 -8.78
N LEU A 250 13.51 -3.22 -8.75
CA LEU A 250 14.30 -2.93 -9.96
C LEU A 250 14.38 -4.16 -10.87
N ALA A 251 14.45 -5.37 -10.32
CA ALA A 251 14.34 -6.60 -11.11
C ALA A 251 12.97 -6.70 -11.79
N ALA A 252 11.88 -6.45 -11.06
CA ALA A 252 10.53 -6.44 -11.62
C ALA A 252 10.36 -5.36 -12.72
N LEU A 253 10.93 -4.17 -12.53
CA LEU A 253 10.98 -3.11 -13.54
C LEU A 253 11.75 -3.54 -14.80
N LYS A 254 12.92 -4.15 -14.65
CA LYS A 254 13.73 -4.66 -15.77
C LYS A 254 13.01 -5.77 -16.55
N SER A 255 12.23 -6.60 -15.86
CA SER A 255 11.43 -7.67 -16.48
C SER A 255 10.13 -7.17 -17.14
N GLY A 256 9.78 -5.88 -16.99
CA GLY A 256 8.56 -5.30 -17.55
C GLY A 256 7.28 -5.53 -16.73
N VAL A 257 7.37 -6.17 -15.57
CA VAL A 257 6.23 -6.41 -14.66
C VAL A 257 5.82 -5.11 -13.94
N LEU A 258 6.80 -4.30 -13.54
CA LEU A 258 6.56 -2.89 -13.21
C LEU A 258 6.65 -2.04 -14.49
N HIS A 259 5.72 -1.11 -14.65
CA HIS A 259 5.50 -0.41 -15.91
C HIS A 259 6.35 0.86 -16.07
N GLY A 260 6.93 1.34 -14.98
CA GLY A 260 7.75 2.54 -14.97
C GLY A 260 8.20 2.92 -13.57
N TRP A 261 8.95 4.01 -13.47
CA TRP A 261 9.39 4.58 -12.21
C TRP A 261 9.38 6.11 -12.29
N TYR A 262 9.43 6.76 -11.13
CA TYR A 262 9.64 8.21 -11.03
C TYR A 262 10.37 8.55 -9.75
N ARG A 263 10.91 9.78 -9.69
CA ARG A 263 11.58 10.31 -8.52
C ARG A 263 10.68 11.31 -7.82
N ILE A 264 10.35 11.06 -6.56
CA ILE A 264 9.37 11.88 -5.81
C ILE A 264 9.77 13.36 -5.75
N GLU A 265 11.06 13.67 -5.66
CA GLU A 265 11.52 15.07 -5.50
C GLU A 265 11.44 15.90 -6.79
N SER A 266 11.20 15.28 -7.94
CA SER A 266 11.29 15.95 -9.25
C SER A 266 10.11 15.66 -10.17
N THR A 267 9.12 14.91 -9.72
CA THR A 267 7.98 14.50 -10.56
C THR A 267 6.69 15.03 -9.94
N PRO A 268 6.05 16.04 -10.57
CA PRO A 268 4.75 16.56 -10.14
C PRO A 268 3.66 15.50 -10.17
N SER A 269 2.61 15.70 -9.36
CA SER A 269 1.51 14.74 -9.20
C SER A 269 0.79 14.47 -10.53
N CYS A 270 0.57 15.51 -11.33
CA CYS A 270 -0.01 15.43 -12.67
C CYS A 270 0.79 14.55 -13.63
N GLU A 271 2.12 14.54 -13.50
CA GLU A 271 2.98 13.68 -14.32
C GLU A 271 2.90 12.22 -13.87
N VAL A 272 2.81 11.97 -12.55
CA VAL A 272 2.59 10.61 -12.03
C VAL A 272 1.24 10.05 -12.52
N ALA A 273 0.17 10.83 -12.43
CA ALA A 273 -1.15 10.45 -12.94
C ALA A 273 -1.13 10.21 -14.46
N LYS A 274 -0.39 11.03 -15.22
CA LYS A 274 -0.17 10.80 -16.65
C LYS A 274 0.52 9.46 -16.93
N ARG A 275 1.62 9.16 -16.23
CA ARG A 275 2.35 7.88 -16.33
C ARG A 275 1.48 6.68 -15.95
N ALA A 276 0.50 6.88 -15.07
CA ALA A 276 -0.50 5.89 -14.72
C ALA A 276 -1.57 5.67 -15.80
N GLY A 277 -1.62 6.49 -16.85
CA GLY A 277 -2.54 6.35 -17.99
C GLY A 277 -3.86 7.10 -17.84
N PHE A 278 -4.02 7.97 -16.84
CA PHE A 278 -5.28 8.72 -16.65
C PHE A 278 -5.62 9.69 -17.81
N ASP A 279 -4.67 9.98 -18.70
CA ASP A 279 -4.88 10.80 -19.91
C ASP A 279 -5.43 10.01 -21.11
N SER A 280 -5.30 8.69 -21.08
CA SER A 280 -5.57 7.80 -22.22
C SER A 280 -6.64 6.75 -21.93
N THR A 281 -7.04 6.57 -20.66
CA THR A 281 -8.08 5.62 -20.27
C THR A 281 -9.47 6.07 -20.71
N ARG A 282 -10.10 5.27 -21.57
CA ARG A 282 -11.46 5.49 -22.09
C ARG A 282 -12.52 4.57 -21.48
N THR A 283 -12.19 3.80 -20.44
CA THR A 283 -13.20 2.93 -19.81
C THR A 283 -14.23 3.78 -19.07
N ALA A 284 -15.48 3.35 -19.08
CA ALA A 284 -16.56 4.04 -18.36
C ALA A 284 -16.27 4.18 -16.86
N LEU A 285 -15.44 3.27 -16.30
CA LEU A 285 -15.08 3.28 -14.89
C LEU A 285 -14.14 4.43 -14.50
N PHE A 286 -13.17 4.75 -15.37
CA PHE A 286 -12.12 5.74 -15.08
C PHE A 286 -12.32 7.07 -15.81
N ALA A 287 -13.21 7.15 -16.79
CA ALA A 287 -13.49 8.39 -17.52
C ALA A 287 -13.84 9.59 -16.61
N PRO A 288 -14.64 9.43 -15.52
CA PRO A 288 -14.88 10.53 -14.58
C PRO A 288 -13.60 11.01 -13.88
N ALA A 289 -12.72 10.09 -13.48
CA ALA A 289 -11.45 10.43 -12.84
C ALA A 289 -10.51 11.15 -13.82
N ALA A 290 -10.43 10.68 -15.07
CA ALA A 290 -9.66 11.30 -16.13
C ALA A 290 -10.08 12.77 -16.38
N ALA A 291 -11.39 13.06 -16.37
CA ALA A 291 -11.90 14.42 -16.56
C ALA A 291 -11.55 15.35 -15.38
N ARG A 292 -11.62 14.85 -14.14
CA ARG A 292 -11.22 15.62 -12.93
C ARG A 292 -9.72 15.91 -12.93
N TYR A 293 -8.93 14.87 -13.18
CA TYR A 293 -7.48 14.96 -13.36
C TYR A 293 -7.10 16.00 -14.43
N ALA A 294 -7.69 15.92 -15.62
CA ALA A 294 -7.36 16.83 -16.72
C ALA A 294 -7.66 18.30 -16.37
N ARG A 295 -8.77 18.54 -15.65
CA ARG A 295 -9.12 19.88 -15.16
C ARG A 295 -8.12 20.38 -14.13
N ALA A 296 -7.85 19.58 -13.09
CA ALA A 296 -6.92 19.96 -12.02
C ALA A 296 -5.52 20.30 -12.57
N CYS A 297 -5.03 19.51 -13.52
CA CYS A 297 -3.73 19.76 -14.15
C CYS A 297 -3.73 20.98 -15.08
N ALA A 298 -4.86 21.30 -15.73
CA ALA A 298 -4.99 22.52 -16.52
C ALA A 298 -5.04 23.78 -15.65
N GLU A 299 -5.59 23.67 -14.43
CA GLU A 299 -5.67 24.74 -13.44
C GLU A 299 -4.36 24.96 -12.66
N GLY A 300 -3.33 24.14 -12.91
CA GLY A 300 -2.03 24.27 -12.26
C GLY A 300 -1.99 23.76 -10.82
N VAL A 301 -2.86 22.80 -10.47
CA VAL A 301 -2.72 22.06 -9.21
C VAL A 301 -1.35 21.35 -9.22
N PRO A 302 -0.50 21.56 -8.20
CA PRO A 302 0.88 21.06 -8.18
C PRO A 302 1.02 19.53 -8.14
#